data_AF-A0A944C222-F1
#
_entry.id   AF-A0A944C222-F1
#
_cell.length_a   1.000
_cell.length_b   1.000
_cell.length_c   1.000
_cell.angle_alpha   90.00
_cell.angle_beta   90.00
_cell.angle_gamma   90.00
#
_symmetry.space_group_name_H-M   'P 1'
#
loop_
_entity.id
_entity.type
_entity.pdbx_description
1 polymer ?
#
loop_
_entity_poly.entity_id
_entity_poly.type
_entity_poly.pdbx_seq_one_letter_code
_entity_poly.pdbx_strand_id
1 'polypeptide(L)'
;SSYLNTIAARTLPAAVTGFKLTARTSTSIKLGWDKNASAGGYIVEQYKNGKWVSVAKLSKATTSYRVTGLKAGATYKFRIKAYTTSGITKLYSGYQTISVKTAN
;
A
#
# COMPACT_ATOMS: atom_id res chain seq x y z
N SER A 1 -24.72 7.07 21.81
CA SER A 1 -24.02 5.91 21.24
C SER A 1 -24.08 6.03 19.72
N SER A 2 -22.98 6.44 19.10
CA SER A 2 -22.91 6.90 17.71
C SER A 2 -23.07 5.77 16.70
N TYR A 3 -24.13 5.90 15.89
CA TYR A 3 -24.30 5.33 14.55
C TYR A 3 -23.81 3.88 14.36
N LEU A 4 -24.70 2.94 14.70
CA LEU A 4 -24.69 1.62 14.09
C LEU A 4 -24.98 1.80 12.59
N ASN A 5 -23.91 1.99 11.81
CA ASN A 5 -23.96 1.77 10.38
C ASN A 5 -24.50 0.35 10.18
N THR A 6 -25.67 0.26 9.55
CA THR A 6 -26.26 -0.93 8.95
C THR A 6 -25.28 -1.47 7.90
N ILE A 7 -24.25 -2.18 8.35
CA ILE A 7 -23.31 -2.90 7.50
C ILE A 7 -24.04 -4.19 7.10
N ALA A 8 -24.56 -4.24 5.87
CA ALA A 8 -24.56 -5.51 5.15
C ALA A 8 -23.12 -6.04 5.28
N ALA A 9 -22.89 -7.10 6.08
CA ALA A 9 -21.59 -7.58 6.57
C ALA A 9 -20.60 -7.83 5.43
N ARG A 10 -20.05 -6.76 4.87
CA ARG A 10 -19.01 -6.75 3.86
C ARG A 10 -17.72 -6.82 4.62
N THR A 11 -17.14 -8.01 4.64
CA THR A 11 -15.84 -8.25 5.22
C THR A 11 -14.81 -7.45 4.41
N LEU A 12 -14.44 -6.27 4.92
CA LEU A 12 -13.31 -5.52 4.39
C LEU A 12 -12.06 -6.41 4.49
N PRO A 13 -11.13 -6.31 3.52
CA PRO A 13 -9.86 -6.98 3.68
C PRO A 13 -9.15 -6.39 4.91
N ALA A 14 -8.41 -7.22 5.64
CA ALA A 14 -7.57 -6.77 6.74
C ALA A 14 -6.60 -5.67 6.28
N ALA A 15 -6.19 -4.79 7.19
CA ALA A 15 -5.11 -3.85 6.91
C ALA A 15 -3.84 -4.64 6.52
N VAL A 16 -3.01 -4.05 5.66
CA VAL A 16 -1.71 -4.65 5.34
C VAL A 16 -0.85 -4.62 6.61
N THR A 17 -0.11 -5.69 6.90
CA THR A 17 0.85 -5.73 8.02
C THR A 17 2.27 -5.84 7.50
N GLY A 18 3.26 -5.57 8.35
CA GLY A 18 4.68 -5.71 8.00
C GLY A 18 5.17 -4.77 6.89
N PHE A 19 4.42 -3.72 6.56
CA PHE A 19 4.80 -2.78 5.51
C PHE A 19 6.06 -2.02 5.89
N LYS A 20 7.16 -2.29 5.17
CA LYS A 20 8.50 -1.80 5.50
C LYS A 20 9.38 -1.59 4.27
N LEU A 21 10.45 -0.83 4.47
CA LEU A 21 11.56 -0.76 3.55
C LEU A 21 12.39 -2.06 3.63
N THR A 22 12.59 -2.73 2.51
CA THR A 22 13.40 -3.97 2.44
C THR A 22 14.76 -3.74 1.80
N ALA A 23 14.88 -2.80 0.88
CA ALA A 23 16.14 -2.40 0.28
C ALA A 23 16.02 -0.98 -0.30
N ARG A 24 17.15 -0.29 -0.45
CA ARG A 24 17.21 1.02 -1.11
C ARG A 24 18.50 1.18 -1.89
N THR A 25 18.44 1.98 -2.95
CA THR A 25 19.58 2.54 -3.67
C THR A 25 19.43 4.06 -3.72
N SER A 26 20.35 4.75 -4.39
CA SER A 26 20.23 6.20 -4.63
C SER A 26 19.02 6.54 -5.52
N THR A 27 18.60 5.61 -6.39
CA THR A 27 17.54 5.85 -7.39
C THR A 27 16.33 4.92 -7.28
N SER A 28 16.29 4.05 -6.26
CA SER A 28 15.19 3.10 -6.08
C SER A 28 14.96 2.69 -4.63
N ILE A 29 13.71 2.33 -4.32
CA ILE A 29 13.28 1.85 -3.01
C ILE A 29 12.48 0.56 -3.20
N LYS A 30 12.84 -0.50 -2.49
CA LYS A 30 12.11 -1.76 -2.44
C LYS A 30 11.28 -1.82 -1.17
N LEU A 31 9.97 -1.86 -1.34
CA LEU A 31 8.97 -2.00 -0.30
C LEU A 31 8.60 -3.48 -0.14
N GLY A 32 8.36 -3.93 1.08
CA GLY A 32 7.85 -5.26 1.39
C GLY A 32 6.73 -5.21 2.43
N TRP A 33 5.87 -6.21 2.43
CA TRP A 33 4.75 -6.37 3.38
C TRP A 33 4.41 -7.84 3.56
N ASP A 34 3.64 -8.16 4.60
CA ASP A 34 3.20 -9.52 4.85
C ASP A 34 2.05 -9.91 3.91
N LYS A 35 1.95 -11.20 3.61
CA LYS A 35 0.85 -11.73 2.82
C LYS A 35 -0.47 -11.58 3.59
N ASN A 36 -1.43 -10.91 2.97
CA ASN A 36 -2.78 -10.75 3.49
C ASN A 36 -3.72 -11.74 2.78
N ALA A 37 -4.20 -12.74 3.52
CA ALA A 37 -5.07 -13.80 2.97
C ALA A 37 -6.44 -13.28 2.52
N SER A 38 -6.92 -12.19 3.13
CA SER A 38 -8.22 -11.56 2.78
C SER A 38 -8.13 -10.61 1.58
N ALA A 39 -6.92 -10.30 1.10
CA ALA A 39 -6.70 -9.40 -0.02
C ALA A 39 -6.87 -10.12 -1.37
N GLY A 40 -7.60 -9.49 -2.29
CA GLY A 40 -7.56 -9.80 -3.72
C GLY A 40 -6.34 -9.19 -4.42
N GLY A 41 -5.75 -8.14 -3.84
CA GLY A 41 -4.50 -7.54 -4.28
C GLY A 41 -4.13 -6.31 -3.46
N TYR A 42 -3.08 -5.61 -3.90
CA TYR A 42 -2.56 -4.43 -3.20
C TYR A 42 -2.47 -3.23 -4.13
N ILE A 43 -2.60 -2.03 -3.56
CA ILE A 43 -2.35 -0.78 -4.25
C ILE A 43 -1.29 -0.03 -3.47
N VAL A 44 -0.16 0.25 -4.12
CA VAL A 44 0.92 1.06 -3.57
C VAL A 44 0.79 2.46 -4.14
N GLU A 45 0.81 3.45 -3.25
CA GLU A 45 0.71 4.87 -3.59
C GLU A 45 1.95 5.60 -3.07
N GLN A 46 2.41 6.58 -3.83
CA GLN A 46 3.49 7.49 -3.47
C GLN A 46 2.94 8.90 -3.32
N TYR A 47 3.38 9.61 -2.30
CA TYR A 47 3.07 11.03 -2.16
C TYR A 47 3.92 11.84 -3.14
N LYS A 48 3.28 12.54 -4.07
CA LYS A 48 3.89 13.39 -5.09
C LYS A 48 3.10 14.70 -5.18
N ASN A 49 3.78 15.84 -5.10
CA ASN A 49 3.19 17.17 -5.34
C ASN A 49 1.90 17.42 -4.55
N GLY A 50 1.92 17.13 -3.24
CA GLY A 50 0.76 17.37 -2.37
C GLY A 50 -0.36 16.32 -2.43
N LYS A 51 -0.22 15.27 -3.25
CA LYS A 51 -1.26 14.24 -3.42
C LYS A 51 -0.70 12.82 -3.44
N TRP A 52 -1.55 11.85 -3.10
CA TRP A 52 -1.23 10.43 -3.23
C TRP A 52 -1.49 9.95 -4.66
N VAL A 53 -0.48 9.37 -5.29
CA VAL A 53 -0.53 8.85 -6.66
C VAL A 53 -0.30 7.34 -6.62
N SER A 54 -1.21 6.56 -7.21
CA SER A 54 -1.01 5.12 -7.37
C SER A 54 0.19 4.85 -8.27
N VAL A 55 1.20 4.15 -7.74
CA VAL A 55 2.40 3.74 -8.47
C VAL A 55 2.37 2.27 -8.86
N ALA A 56 1.58 1.45 -8.14
CA ALA A 56 1.39 0.05 -8.50
C ALA A 56 0.02 -0.47 -8.08
N LYS A 57 -0.54 -1.36 -8.91
CA LYS A 57 -1.64 -2.25 -8.57
C LYS A 57 -1.15 -3.68 -8.75
N LEU A 58 -1.17 -4.46 -7.67
CA LEU A 58 -0.52 -5.75 -7.58
C LEU A 58 -1.54 -6.84 -7.26
N SER A 59 -1.22 -8.07 -7.62
CA SER A 59 -2.04 -9.25 -7.29
C SER A 59 -1.85 -9.64 -5.82
N LYS A 60 -2.75 -10.48 -5.29
CA LYS A 60 -2.66 -10.98 -3.89
C LYS A 60 -1.37 -11.73 -3.56
N ALA A 61 -0.70 -12.29 -4.57
CA ALA A 61 0.52 -13.07 -4.40
C ALA A 61 1.76 -12.19 -4.21
N THR A 62 1.69 -10.92 -4.61
CA THR A 62 2.83 -10.00 -4.52
C THR A 62 2.96 -9.41 -3.12
N THR A 63 4.12 -9.59 -2.50
CA THR A 63 4.47 -9.07 -1.16
C THR A 63 5.61 -8.06 -1.17
N SER A 64 6.07 -7.65 -2.35
CA SER A 64 7.09 -6.60 -2.49
C SER A 64 6.94 -5.82 -3.79
N TYR A 65 7.43 -4.59 -3.80
CA TYR A 65 7.43 -3.73 -4.98
C TYR A 65 8.63 -2.79 -4.97
N ARG A 66 9.28 -2.63 -6.12
CA ARG A 66 10.41 -1.72 -6.30
C ARG A 66 9.95 -0.47 -7.04
N VAL A 67 10.06 0.67 -6.37
CA VAL A 67 9.86 2.00 -6.94
C VAL A 67 11.21 2.47 -7.49
N THR A 68 11.27 2.85 -8.76
CA THR A 68 12.47 3.33 -9.46
C THR A 68 12.30 4.78 -9.91
N GLY A 69 13.36 5.39 -10.45
CA GLY A 69 13.33 6.77 -10.94
C GLY A 69 13.28 7.80 -9.81
N LEU A 70 13.82 7.45 -8.65
CA LEU A 70 13.91 8.34 -7.50
C LEU A 70 15.21 9.16 -7.54
N LYS A 71 15.22 10.29 -6.85
CA LYS A 71 16.40 11.13 -6.66
C LYS A 71 17.17 10.67 -5.42
N ALA A 72 18.50 10.74 -5.49
CA ALA A 72 19.38 10.45 -4.37
C ALA A 72 19.16 11.42 -3.20
N GLY A 73 19.33 10.94 -1.97
CA GLY A 73 19.21 11.74 -0.74
C GLY A 73 17.82 12.35 -0.47
N ALA A 74 16.78 11.93 -1.19
CA ALA A 74 15.43 12.49 -1.08
C ALA A 74 14.51 11.61 -0.23
N THR A 75 13.63 12.24 0.55
CA THR A 75 12.62 11.55 1.36
C THR A 75 11.34 11.36 0.55
N TYR A 76 10.84 10.13 0.55
CA TYR A 76 9.61 9.73 -0.10
C TYR A 76 8.64 9.13 0.90
N LYS A 77 7.35 9.44 0.75
CA LYS A 77 6.28 8.82 1.52
C LYS A 77 5.54 7.83 0.64
N PHE A 78 5.38 6.61 1.15
CA PHE A 78 4.61 5.56 0.50
C PHE A 78 3.50 5.10 1.41
N ARG A 79 2.37 4.73 0.83
CA ARG A 79 1.32 4.02 1.54
C ARG A 79 0.81 2.85 0.73
N ILE A 80 0.28 1.86 1.42
CA ILE A 80 -0.28 0.66 0.82
C ILE A 80 -1.66 0.39 1.40
N LYS A 81 -2.57 -0.07 0.55
CA LYS A 81 -3.87 -0.62 0.94
C LYS A 81 -4.06 -1.98 0.26
N ALA A 82 -4.75 -2.88 0.94
CA ALA A 82 -5.28 -4.08 0.32
C ALA A 82 -6.63 -3.75 -0.33
N TYR A 83 -6.96 -4.45 -1.41
CA TYR A 83 -8.30 -4.44 -1.98
C TYR A 83 -8.78 -5.86 -2.19
N THR A 84 -10.10 -6.07 -2.09
CA THR A 84 -10.76 -7.30 -2.49
C THR A 84 -12.01 -6.96 -3.29
N THR A 85 -12.47 -7.89 -4.11
CA THR A 85 -13.67 -7.72 -4.93
C THR A 85 -14.72 -8.70 -4.42
N SER A 86 -15.82 -8.19 -3.89
CA SER A 86 -16.98 -8.98 -3.48
C SER A 86 -18.12 -8.73 -4.46
N GLY A 87 -18.37 -9.69 -5.35
CA GLY A 87 -19.27 -9.50 -6.49
C GLY A 87 -18.78 -8.40 -7.43
N ILE A 88 -19.57 -7.34 -7.58
CA ILE A 88 -19.23 -6.19 -8.45
C ILE A 88 -18.50 -5.05 -7.72
N THR A 89 -18.32 -5.14 -6.40
CA THR A 89 -17.77 -4.01 -5.63
C THR A 89 -16.38 -4.27 -5.09
N LYS A 90 -15.53 -3.25 -5.24
CA LYS A 90 -14.19 -3.22 -4.66
C LYS A 90 -14.27 -2.68 -3.23
N LEU A 91 -13.79 -3.49 -2.30
CA LEU A 91 -13.60 -3.13 -0.89
C LEU A 91 -12.11 -2.88 -0.66
N TYR A 92 -11.81 -1.95 0.24
CA TYR A 92 -10.44 -1.54 0.55
C TYR A 92 -10.19 -1.65 2.05
N SER A 93 -8.96 -2.01 2.42
CA SER A 93 -8.51 -1.98 3.81
C SER A 93 -8.03 -0.60 4.22
N GLY A 94 -7.71 -0.43 5.51
CA GLY A 94 -6.98 0.74 6.00
C GLY A 94 -5.60 0.89 5.35
N TYR A 95 -5.10 2.12 5.33
CA TYR A 95 -3.77 2.42 4.79
C TYR A 95 -2.67 2.18 5.83
N GLN A 96 -1.59 1.52 5.42
CA GLN A 96 -0.31 1.63 6.11
C GLN A 96 0.59 2.61 5.39
N THR A 97 1.29 3.47 6.12
CA THR A 97 2.17 4.50 5.56
C THR A 97 3.57 4.36 6.11
N ILE A 98 4.58 4.58 5.27
CA ILE A 98 5.98 4.72 5.67
C ILE A 98 6.61 5.94 5.00
N SER A 99 7.60 6.53 5.67
CA SER A 99 8.48 7.55 5.09
C SER A 99 9.89 6.99 5.02
N VAL A 100 10.54 7.12 3.87
CA VAL A 100 11.80 6.46 3.56
C VAL A 100 12.70 7.40 2.76
N LYS A 101 14.00 7.39 3.05
CA LYS A 101 15.00 8.20 2.34
C LYS A 101 15.83 7.31 1.43
N THR A 102 16.01 7.72 0.17
CA THR A 102 16.96 7.08 -0.76
C THR A 102 18.40 7.20 -0.25
N ALA A 103 19.29 6.34 -0.73
CA ALA A 103 20.71 6.51 -0.44
C ALA A 103 21.23 7.81 -1.10
N ASN A 104 22.34 8.33 -0.59
CA ASN A 104 23.05 9.43 -1.23
C ASN A 104 23.82 8.93 -2.46
#